data_AF-A0A9P6ME23-F1
#
_entry.id   AF-A0A9P6ME23-F1
#
_cell.length_a   1.000
_cell.length_b   1.000
_cell.length_c   1.000
_cell.angle_alpha   90.00
_cell.angle_beta   90.00
_cell.angle_gamma   90.00
#
_symmetry.space_group_name_H-M   'P 1'
#
loop_
_entity.id
_entity.type
_entity.pdbx_description
1 polymer ?
#
loop_
_entity_poly.entity_id
_entity_poly.type
_entity_poly.pdbx_seq_one_letter_code
_entity_poly.pdbx_strand_id
1 'polypeptide(L)'
;MLRNLFSSKTSNLSPEEALELVNEHLGLASKEDDIAKKLKLVNSANSRLKDAENIFVSKKVKDLALTKGIAHAYHEHGRLLDDLDHHDKAKKSHSKAEKWGYVHILIHQDHILPATPAKVNDGEPTPNNDGMQIQQKIFDQNITPPIA
;
A
#
# COMPACT_ATOMS: atom_id res chain seq x y z
N MET A 1 -26.14 -16.76 -16.51
CA MET A 1 -25.60 -17.65 -17.56
C MET A 1 -24.38 -16.96 -18.18
N LEU A 2 -23.15 -17.28 -17.75
CA LEU A 2 -21.91 -16.62 -18.21
C LEU A 2 -20.77 -17.64 -18.44
N ARG A 3 -21.07 -18.75 -19.12
CA ARG A 3 -20.06 -19.65 -19.69
C ARG A 3 -20.13 -19.52 -21.21
N ASN A 4 -19.11 -18.90 -21.83
CA ASN A 4 -18.69 -18.99 -23.25
C ASN A 4 -18.05 -17.68 -23.79
N LEU A 5 -17.05 -17.11 -23.12
CA LEU A 5 -16.28 -15.95 -23.64
C LEU A 5 -14.76 -16.17 -23.75
N PHE A 6 -14.23 -17.32 -23.34
CA PHE A 6 -12.79 -17.61 -23.37
C PHE A 6 -12.34 -18.38 -24.63
N SER A 7 -12.75 -17.92 -25.81
CA SER A 7 -12.21 -18.42 -27.08
C SER A 7 -12.05 -17.28 -28.10
N SER A 8 -10.80 -16.84 -28.26
CA SER A 8 -10.30 -16.04 -29.39
C SER A 8 -10.92 -14.64 -29.61
N LYS A 9 -10.45 -13.64 -28.85
CA LYS A 9 -10.23 -12.22 -29.27
C LYS A 9 -9.82 -11.32 -28.09
N THR A 10 -8.55 -11.36 -27.66
CA THR A 10 -8.00 -10.27 -26.82
C THR A 10 -7.83 -8.97 -27.63
N SER A 11 -7.80 -9.06 -28.96
CA SER A 11 -7.55 -7.96 -29.90
C SER A 11 -8.60 -6.83 -29.91
N ASN A 12 -9.81 -7.06 -29.38
CA ASN A 12 -10.90 -6.07 -29.40
C ASN A 12 -11.33 -5.55 -28.02
N LEU A 13 -10.82 -6.10 -26.92
CA LEU A 13 -11.21 -5.70 -25.57
C LEU A 13 -10.96 -4.21 -25.34
N SER A 14 -11.91 -3.54 -24.68
CA SER A 14 -11.71 -2.22 -24.10
C SER A 14 -10.70 -2.29 -22.94
N PRO A 15 -10.01 -1.17 -22.60
CA PRO A 15 -9.17 -1.09 -21.41
C PRO A 15 -9.91 -1.51 -20.13
N GLU A 16 -11.19 -1.15 -20.02
CA GLU A 16 -12.08 -1.46 -18.91
C GLU A 16 -12.33 -2.98 -18.79
N GLU A 17 -12.75 -3.63 -19.88
CA GLU A 17 -12.97 -5.09 -19.92
C GLU A 17 -11.68 -5.86 -19.64
N ALA A 18 -10.54 -5.39 -20.16
CA ALA A 18 -9.23 -6.00 -19.91
C ALA A 18 -8.85 -5.95 -18.43
N LEU A 19 -9.12 -4.82 -17.75
CA LEU A 19 -8.88 -4.65 -16.32
C LEU A 19 -9.88 -5.45 -15.46
N GLU A 20 -11.15 -5.51 -15.84
CA GLU A 20 -12.18 -6.33 -15.18
C GLU A 20 -11.78 -7.81 -15.19
N LEU A 21 -11.36 -8.33 -16.34
CA LEU A 21 -10.89 -9.72 -16.49
C LEU A 21 -9.64 -10.03 -15.66
N VAL A 22 -8.74 -9.07 -15.46
CA VAL A 22 -7.61 -9.21 -14.54
C VAL A 22 -8.11 -9.30 -13.10
N ASN A 23 -8.98 -8.37 -12.70
CA ASN A 23 -9.51 -8.29 -11.34
C ASN A 23 -10.36 -9.51 -10.97
N GLU A 24 -11.09 -10.10 -11.92
CA GLU A 24 -11.79 -11.38 -11.74
C GLU A 24 -10.80 -12.48 -11.33
N HIS A 25 -9.66 -12.62 -12.02
CA HIS A 25 -8.70 -13.70 -11.78
C HIS A 25 -7.92 -13.51 -10.48
N LEU A 26 -7.59 -12.27 -10.12
CA LEU A 26 -7.01 -11.93 -8.82
C LEU A 26 -8.03 -12.13 -7.68
N GLY A 27 -9.29 -11.74 -7.90
CA GLY A 27 -10.39 -11.93 -6.96
C GLY A 27 -10.76 -13.39 -6.70
N LEU A 28 -10.61 -14.26 -7.72
CA LEU A 28 -10.70 -15.72 -7.56
C LEU A 28 -9.47 -16.27 -6.83
N ALA A 29 -8.25 -15.86 -7.21
CA ALA A 29 -7.02 -16.30 -6.55
C ALA A 29 -6.94 -15.93 -5.06
N SER A 30 -7.46 -14.76 -4.68
CA SER A 30 -7.50 -14.32 -3.27
C SER A 30 -8.45 -15.13 -2.37
N LYS A 31 -9.33 -15.94 -2.95
CA LYS A 31 -10.36 -16.75 -2.27
C LYS A 31 -10.15 -18.26 -2.44
N GLU A 32 -9.06 -18.67 -3.09
CA GLU A 32 -8.77 -20.07 -3.39
C GLU A 32 -7.73 -20.60 -2.41
N ASP A 33 -8.15 -21.54 -1.57
CA ASP A 33 -7.31 -22.17 -0.54
C ASP A 33 -6.37 -23.23 -1.12
N ASP A 34 -6.73 -23.85 -2.26
CA ASP A 34 -5.85 -24.80 -2.94
C ASP A 34 -4.69 -24.05 -3.61
N ILE A 35 -3.49 -24.18 -3.03
CA ILE A 35 -2.25 -23.54 -3.48
C ILE A 35 -2.00 -23.75 -4.98
N ALA A 36 -2.27 -24.94 -5.52
CA ALA A 36 -2.06 -25.24 -6.93
C ALA A 36 -3.10 -24.57 -7.84
N LYS A 37 -4.35 -24.40 -7.39
CA LYS A 37 -5.37 -23.60 -8.08
C LYS A 37 -5.11 -22.10 -7.94
N LYS A 38 -4.76 -21.60 -6.75
CA LYS A 38 -4.35 -20.21 -6.50
C LYS A 38 -3.20 -19.82 -7.43
N LEU A 39 -2.14 -20.64 -7.50
CA LEU A 39 -1.02 -20.42 -8.43
C LEU A 39 -1.44 -20.41 -9.91
N LYS A 40 -2.37 -21.28 -10.34
CA LYS A 40 -2.90 -21.25 -11.73
C LYS A 40 -3.66 -19.95 -12.02
N LEU A 41 -4.49 -19.49 -11.09
CA LEU A 41 -5.26 -18.25 -11.21
C LEU A 41 -4.33 -17.02 -11.24
N VAL A 42 -3.32 -16.97 -10.36
CA VAL A 42 -2.27 -15.92 -10.35
C VAL A 42 -1.50 -15.89 -11.69
N ASN A 43 -1.06 -17.05 -12.20
CA ASN A 43 -0.39 -17.11 -13.51
C ASN A 43 -1.30 -16.69 -14.67
N SER A 44 -2.61 -16.99 -14.59
CA SER A 44 -3.58 -16.51 -15.58
C SER A 44 -3.77 -14.99 -15.52
N ALA A 45 -3.85 -14.43 -14.31
CA ALA A 45 -3.89 -12.99 -14.08
C ALA A 45 -2.63 -12.28 -14.64
N ASN A 46 -1.43 -12.87 -14.50
CA ASN A 46 -0.19 -12.35 -15.10
C ASN A 46 -0.28 -12.21 -16.64
N SER A 47 -0.84 -13.20 -17.32
CA SER A 47 -1.04 -13.14 -18.78
C SER A 47 -2.02 -12.03 -19.15
N ARG A 48 -3.16 -11.95 -18.44
CA ARG A 48 -4.16 -10.88 -18.63
C ARG A 48 -3.61 -9.48 -18.32
N LEU A 49 -2.73 -9.35 -17.33
CA LEU A 49 -2.05 -8.09 -16.98
C LEU A 49 -1.16 -7.58 -18.12
N LYS A 50 -0.48 -8.49 -18.83
CA LYS A 50 0.31 -8.14 -20.02
C LYS A 50 -0.59 -7.74 -21.20
N ASP A 51 -1.70 -8.45 -21.40
CA ASP A 51 -2.69 -8.10 -22.43
C ASP A 51 -3.32 -6.74 -22.15
N ALA A 52 -3.71 -6.47 -20.90
CA ALA A 52 -4.21 -5.17 -20.45
C ALA A 52 -3.16 -4.06 -20.65
N GLU A 53 -1.92 -4.27 -20.20
CA GLU A 53 -0.81 -3.32 -20.44
C GLU A 53 -0.64 -2.99 -21.94
N ASN A 54 -0.67 -4.00 -22.81
CA ASN A 54 -0.60 -3.81 -24.26
C ASN A 54 -1.82 -3.01 -24.81
N ILE A 55 -3.02 -3.27 -24.32
CA ILE A 55 -4.24 -2.54 -24.69
C ILE A 55 -4.17 -1.08 -24.25
N PHE A 56 -3.71 -0.82 -23.01
CA PHE A 56 -3.59 0.52 -22.45
C PHE A 56 -2.56 1.37 -23.22
N VAL A 57 -1.39 0.79 -23.51
CA VAL A 57 -0.33 1.45 -24.29
C VAL A 57 -0.78 1.71 -25.73
N SER A 58 -1.35 0.71 -26.41
CA SER A 58 -1.77 0.84 -27.82
C SER A 58 -2.93 1.83 -28.00
N LYS A 59 -3.92 1.83 -27.11
CA LYS A 59 -5.05 2.78 -27.11
C LYS A 59 -4.69 4.14 -26.49
N LYS A 60 -3.45 4.33 -26.01
CA LYS A 60 -2.94 5.56 -25.37
C LYS A 60 -3.87 6.06 -24.25
N VAL A 61 -4.30 5.13 -23.38
CA VAL A 61 -5.23 5.42 -22.29
C VAL A 61 -4.62 6.48 -21.36
N LYS A 62 -5.35 7.59 -21.17
CA LYS A 62 -5.00 8.67 -20.23
C LYS A 62 -5.93 8.75 -19.03
N ASP A 63 -6.90 7.84 -18.95
CA ASP A 63 -7.81 7.78 -17.81
C ASP A 63 -7.03 7.39 -16.54
N LEU A 64 -7.03 8.29 -15.57
CA LEU A 64 -6.29 8.12 -14.32
C LEU A 64 -6.88 7.01 -13.44
N ALA A 65 -8.19 6.78 -13.49
CA ALA A 65 -8.82 5.70 -12.72
C ALA A 65 -8.42 4.33 -13.29
N LEU A 66 -8.41 4.18 -14.62
CA LEU A 66 -7.94 2.97 -15.27
C LEU A 66 -6.43 2.75 -15.04
N THR A 67 -5.63 3.81 -15.15
CA THR A 67 -4.17 3.77 -14.90
C THR A 67 -3.87 3.33 -13.46
N LYS A 68 -4.60 3.86 -12.48
CA LYS A 68 -4.52 3.41 -11.08
C LYS A 68 -5.03 1.98 -10.90
N GLY A 69 -6.04 1.56 -11.67
CA GLY A 69 -6.58 0.21 -11.66
C GLY A 69 -5.55 -0.84 -12.09
N ILE A 70 -4.85 -0.63 -13.21
CA ILE A 70 -3.77 -1.53 -13.65
C ILE A 70 -2.57 -1.51 -12.68
N ALA A 71 -2.27 -0.35 -12.07
CA ALA A 71 -1.24 -0.24 -11.04
C ALA A 71 -1.60 -1.08 -9.79
N HIS A 72 -2.83 -0.96 -9.30
CA HIS A 72 -3.37 -1.75 -8.19
C HIS A 72 -3.40 -3.25 -8.51
N ALA A 73 -3.81 -3.64 -9.72
CA ALA A 73 -3.83 -5.04 -10.14
C ALA A 73 -2.41 -5.66 -10.17
N TYR A 74 -1.39 -4.89 -10.58
CA TYR A 74 0.01 -5.32 -10.48
C TYR A 74 0.49 -5.45 -9.01
N HIS A 75 0.00 -4.61 -8.10
CA HIS A 75 0.29 -4.72 -6.67
C HIS A 75 -0.34 -5.99 -6.07
N GLU A 76 -1.62 -6.22 -6.33
CA GLU A 76 -2.37 -7.39 -5.83
C GLU A 76 -1.80 -8.71 -6.36
N HIS A 77 -1.42 -8.75 -7.64
CA HIS A 77 -0.69 -9.88 -8.22
C HIS A 77 0.68 -10.09 -7.55
N GLY A 78 1.33 -9.01 -7.10
CA GLY A 78 2.56 -9.07 -6.30
C GLY A 78 2.31 -9.75 -4.95
N ARG A 79 1.33 -9.26 -4.17
CA ARG A 79 0.96 -9.84 -2.86
C ARG A 79 0.62 -11.33 -2.99
N LEU A 80 -0.22 -11.70 -3.97
CA LEU A 80 -0.63 -13.10 -4.16
C LEU A 80 0.52 -14.02 -4.59
N LEU A 81 1.60 -13.49 -5.15
CA LEU A 81 2.85 -14.24 -5.40
C LEU A 81 3.71 -14.34 -4.14
N ASP A 82 3.70 -13.32 -3.29
CA ASP A 82 4.43 -13.32 -2.02
C ASP A 82 3.80 -14.33 -1.04
N ASP A 83 2.46 -14.40 -0.97
CA ASP A 83 1.67 -15.44 -0.30
C ASP A 83 2.00 -16.89 -0.76
N LEU A 84 2.69 -17.04 -1.89
CA LEU A 84 3.03 -18.32 -2.55
C LEU A 84 4.55 -18.56 -2.60
N ASP A 85 5.32 -17.86 -1.75
CA ASP A 85 6.79 -17.93 -1.67
C ASP A 85 7.49 -17.63 -3.02
N HIS A 86 6.85 -16.85 -3.90
CA HIS A 86 7.36 -16.46 -5.21
C HIS A 86 7.94 -15.03 -5.21
N HIS A 87 8.70 -14.67 -4.18
CA HIS A 87 9.23 -13.32 -3.91
C HIS A 87 9.89 -12.64 -5.13
N ASP A 88 10.68 -13.36 -5.93
CA ASP A 88 11.31 -12.81 -7.15
C ASP A 88 10.29 -12.36 -8.22
N LYS A 89 9.15 -13.06 -8.29
CA LYS A 89 8.04 -12.69 -9.19
C LYS A 89 7.20 -11.59 -8.55
N ALA A 90 6.98 -11.65 -7.24
CA ALA A 90 6.27 -10.62 -6.48
C ALA A 90 6.96 -9.24 -6.65
N LYS A 91 8.27 -9.17 -6.39
CA LYS A 91 9.10 -7.96 -6.58
C LYS A 91 9.02 -7.39 -8.01
N LYS A 92 9.01 -8.24 -9.04
CA LYS A 92 8.81 -7.82 -10.44
C LYS A 92 7.42 -7.24 -10.68
N SER A 93 6.40 -7.77 -9.99
CA SER A 93 5.03 -7.25 -10.06
C SER A 93 4.89 -5.91 -9.33
N HIS A 94 5.43 -5.76 -8.12
CA HIS A 94 5.44 -4.49 -7.39
C HIS A 94 6.20 -3.40 -8.17
N SER A 95 7.36 -3.70 -8.75
CA SER A 95 8.07 -2.74 -9.61
C SER A 95 7.28 -2.35 -10.88
N LYS A 96 6.38 -3.20 -11.38
CA LYS A 96 5.43 -2.80 -12.42
C LYS A 96 4.32 -1.90 -11.87
N ALA A 97 3.78 -2.20 -10.68
CA ALA A 97 2.79 -1.35 -10.02
C ALA A 97 3.31 0.09 -9.86
N GLU A 98 4.53 0.25 -9.35
CA GLU A 98 5.22 1.54 -9.21
C GLU A 98 5.33 2.29 -10.54
N LYS A 99 5.75 1.62 -11.62
CA LYS A 99 5.83 2.20 -12.98
C LYS A 99 4.48 2.67 -13.51
N TRP A 100 3.40 1.98 -13.14
CA TRP A 100 2.02 2.36 -13.46
C TRP A 100 1.44 3.43 -12.50
N GLY A 101 2.26 3.96 -11.59
CA GLY A 101 1.85 5.03 -10.67
C GLY A 101 1.18 4.54 -9.39
N TYR A 102 1.43 3.29 -8.98
CA TYR A 102 1.04 2.80 -7.65
C TYR A 102 1.86 3.55 -6.58
N VAL A 103 1.29 4.63 -6.06
CA VAL A 103 1.79 5.26 -4.85
C VAL A 103 1.35 4.38 -3.70
N HIS A 104 2.32 3.81 -2.98
CA HIS A 104 2.05 3.19 -1.69
C HIS A 104 1.57 4.28 -0.75
N ILE A 105 0.25 4.44 -0.60
CA ILE A 105 -0.34 5.32 0.40
C ILE A 105 -0.04 4.66 1.74
N LEU A 106 1.14 4.99 2.27
CA LEU A 106 1.42 4.90 3.69
C LEU A 106 0.42 5.83 4.37
N ILE A 107 -0.76 5.30 4.65
CA ILE A 107 -1.53 5.72 5.80
C ILE A 107 -0.64 5.32 6.99
N HIS A 108 0.32 6.19 7.32
CA HIS A 108 0.58 6.40 8.73
C HIS A 108 -0.79 6.68 9.33
N GLN A 109 -1.29 5.69 10.08
CA GLN A 109 -2.22 6.00 11.13
C GLN A 109 -1.42 6.88 12.07
N ASP A 110 -1.47 8.18 11.80
CA ASP A 110 -1.19 9.19 12.81
C ASP A 110 -2.13 8.83 13.96
N HIS A 111 -1.57 8.15 14.95
CA HIS A 111 -2.16 7.99 16.25
C HIS A 111 -2.21 9.40 16.84
N ILE A 112 -3.25 10.15 16.45
CA ILE A 112 -3.73 11.32 17.15
C ILE A 112 -4.22 10.79 18.50
N LEU A 113 -3.27 10.62 19.42
CA LEU A 113 -3.55 10.57 20.84
C LEU A 113 -4.39 11.82 21.13
N PRO A 114 -5.63 11.69 21.62
CA PRO A 114 -6.42 12.85 21.95
C PRO A 114 -5.67 13.62 23.02
N ALA A 115 -5.25 14.85 22.68
CA ALA A 115 -4.61 15.75 23.62
C ALA A 115 -5.56 15.93 24.82
N THR A 116 -5.14 15.46 25.98
CA THR A 116 -5.90 15.61 27.22
C THR A 116 -5.98 17.10 27.58
N PRO A 117 -7.18 17.71 27.57
CA PRO A 117 -7.29 19.10 27.99
C PRO A 117 -7.01 19.19 29.50
N ALA A 118 -6.20 20.17 29.88
CA ALA A 118 -5.82 20.40 31.27
C ALA A 118 -7.06 20.65 32.14
N LYS A 119 -7.14 19.98 33.30
CA LYS A 119 -7.97 20.46 34.41
C LYS A 119 -7.17 21.47 35.22
N VAL A 120 -7.53 22.74 35.02
CA VAL A 120 -7.41 23.78 36.05
C VAL A 120 -8.09 23.29 37.34
N ASN A 121 -7.46 23.58 38.48
CA ASN A 121 -8.07 23.49 39.79
C ASN A 121 -7.41 24.56 40.66
N ASP A 122 -8.08 25.69 40.79
CA ASP A 122 -7.71 26.77 41.70
C ASP A 122 -8.12 26.43 43.14
N GLY A 123 -7.26 26.71 44.13
CA GLY A 123 -7.51 26.41 45.54
C GLY A 123 -6.30 26.66 46.44
N GLU A 124 -6.23 27.85 47.03
CA GLU A 124 -5.21 28.34 47.98
C GLU A 124 -5.30 27.70 49.40
N PRO A 125 -4.57 28.15 50.46
CA PRO A 125 -3.10 28.10 50.61
C PRO A 125 -2.58 27.64 52.02
N THR A 126 -1.30 27.24 52.11
CA THR A 126 -0.39 27.32 53.32
C THR A 126 -0.73 26.54 54.62
N PRO A 127 0.20 26.42 55.61
CA PRO A 127 1.68 26.28 55.56
C PRO A 127 2.24 25.13 56.46
N ASN A 128 3.53 24.76 56.29
CA ASN A 128 4.57 24.68 57.35
C ASN A 128 5.75 23.72 57.05
N ASN A 129 6.92 24.05 57.60
CA ASN A 129 8.19 23.30 57.64
C ASN A 129 8.02 21.81 58.02
N ASP A 130 8.87 20.86 57.61
CA ASP A 130 10.34 20.83 57.76
C ASP A 130 10.99 19.73 56.89
N GLY A 131 12.30 19.85 56.61
CA GLY A 131 13.18 18.67 56.43
C GLY A 131 13.67 18.30 55.02
N MET A 132 14.99 18.47 54.83
CA MET A 132 15.88 17.84 53.83
C MET A 132 15.69 18.21 52.35
N GLN A 133 16.50 19.11 51.77
CA GLN A 133 17.94 19.03 51.44
C GLN A 133 18.31 18.20 50.18
N ILE A 134 18.70 18.93 49.12
CA ILE A 134 19.75 18.67 48.10
C ILE A 134 19.81 17.29 47.38
N GLN A 135 20.04 17.19 46.06
CA GLN A 135 20.70 18.12 45.12
C GLN A 135 19.98 18.18 43.76
N GLN A 136 19.76 19.39 43.23
CA GLN A 136 19.73 19.59 41.78
C GLN A 136 21.17 19.88 41.33
N LYS A 137 21.72 19.04 40.44
CA LYS A 137 22.99 19.35 39.76
C LYS A 137 22.72 19.75 38.33
N ILE A 138 22.70 21.07 38.15
CA ILE A 138 22.67 21.75 36.86
C ILE A 138 23.89 21.34 36.03
N PHE A 139 23.70 21.10 34.74
CA PHE A 139 24.71 21.44 33.74
C PHE A 139 24.01 22.06 32.53
N ASP A 140 23.96 23.38 32.55
CA ASP A 140 23.46 24.25 31.50
C ASP A 140 24.59 24.54 30.51
N GLN A 141 24.23 24.77 29.23
CA GLN A 141 24.94 25.71 28.32
C GLN A 141 26.39 25.36 27.87
N ASN A 142 26.92 25.83 26.72
CA ASN A 142 26.35 26.42 25.50
C ASN A 142 27.45 26.45 24.39
N ILE A 143 27.04 26.62 23.13
CA ILE A 143 27.67 27.49 22.09
C ILE A 143 29.15 27.28 21.66
N THR A 144 29.34 27.01 20.36
CA THR A 144 30.55 27.14 19.52
C THR A 144 30.80 28.59 19.02
N PRO A 145 31.94 28.94 18.35
CA PRO A 145 33.16 28.16 18.09
C PRO A 145 34.42 28.75 18.81
N PRO A 146 35.35 29.59 18.28
CA PRO A 146 35.57 30.18 16.94
C PRO A 146 36.67 29.46 16.10
N ILE A 147 37.67 30.20 15.57
CA ILE A 147 38.69 29.82 14.56
C ILE A 147 40.06 30.38 15.00
N ALA A 148 41.15 29.66 14.70
CA ALA A 148 42.48 30.19 14.39
C ALA A 148 43.14 29.31 13.31
#